data_AF-A0A7C7PGL7-F1
#
_entry.id   AF-A0A7C7PGL7-F1
#
_cell.length_a   1.000
_cell.length_b   1.000
_cell.length_c   1.000
_cell.angle_alpha   90.00
_cell.angle_beta   90.00
_cell.angle_gamma   90.00
#
_symmetry.space_group_name_H-M   'P 1'
#
loop_
_entity.id
_entity.type
_entity.pdbx_description
1 polymer ?
#
loop_
_entity_poly.entity_id
_entity_poly.type
_entity_poly.pdbx_seq_one_letter_code
_entity_poly.pdbx_strand_id
1 'polypeptide(L)'
;MKRFQDVYAKKKYHRTDLLWADWGIHHFHLTEEPIEPSRYFSKRSTWLAFCYVTYDTVFFIDVKKHDENNLFTDKTLVEILFTEWPAVADLFELKGVLPSKEPFSPEETMQLRYVGMPTPFSMNGKVYMGPGMGITTAGTSSKVSYYAGTINMSICKLADYVSSEDNLYLQNAYKRGISNPKFSIKLTPKGLGLYEEKQGICYLLPRREREGYCDTPLAEVHELVIPSWLIQSWEKDDFFDGVSTT
;
A
#
# COMPACT_ATOMS: atom_id res chain seq x y z
N MET A 1 -10.15 15.15 -8.14
CA MET A 1 -9.63 14.46 -6.95
C MET A 1 -8.12 14.43 -7.06
N LYS A 2 -7.39 14.84 -6.02
CA LYS A 2 -5.94 14.57 -5.97
C LYS A 2 -5.79 13.08 -5.69
N ARG A 3 -5.02 12.37 -6.51
CA ARG A 3 -4.66 10.99 -6.19
C ARG A 3 -3.82 11.04 -4.90
N PHE A 4 -4.03 10.11 -3.96
CA PHE A 4 -3.19 10.00 -2.75
C PHE A 4 -1.71 9.81 -3.12
N GLN A 5 -1.45 9.30 -4.32
CA GLN A 5 -0.13 9.22 -4.92
C GLN A 5 -0.21 9.61 -6.40
N ASP A 6 0.59 10.59 -6.82
CA ASP A 6 0.80 11.01 -8.21
C ASP A 6 2.28 11.33 -8.44
N VAL A 7 3.09 10.30 -8.71
CA VAL A 7 4.54 10.43 -8.87
C VAL A 7 4.96 11.38 -10.02
N TYR A 8 4.04 11.70 -10.93
CA TYR A 8 4.28 12.57 -12.08
C TYR A 8 3.98 14.05 -11.82
N ALA A 9 3.44 14.40 -10.64
CA ALA A 9 3.16 15.79 -10.32
C ALA A 9 4.44 16.65 -10.38
N LYS A 10 4.32 17.84 -11.01
CA LYS A 10 5.44 18.77 -11.22
C LYS A 10 6.09 19.21 -9.91
N LYS A 11 5.28 19.49 -8.89
CA LYS A 11 5.76 19.88 -7.55
C LYS A 11 5.84 18.66 -6.64
N LYS A 12 6.97 18.47 -5.95
CA LYS A 12 7.22 17.31 -5.08
C LYS A 12 6.12 17.09 -4.04
N TYR A 13 5.71 18.13 -3.33
CA TYR A 13 4.64 18.10 -2.32
C TYR A 13 3.23 17.93 -2.87
N HIS A 14 3.07 17.69 -4.18
CA HIS A 14 1.82 17.27 -4.80
C HIS A 14 1.85 15.82 -5.28
N ARG A 15 2.98 15.13 -5.13
CA ARG A 15 3.14 13.74 -5.56
C ARG A 15 2.55 12.74 -4.60
N THR A 16 2.24 13.16 -3.38
CA THR A 16 1.51 12.34 -2.41
C THR A 16 0.68 13.23 -1.51
N ASP A 17 -0.37 12.65 -0.92
CA ASP A 17 -1.02 13.26 0.23
C ASP A 17 -0.12 13.12 1.46
N LEU A 18 0.25 14.25 2.05
CA LEU A 18 1.30 14.27 3.09
C LEU A 18 0.80 13.73 4.44
N LEU A 19 -0.48 13.91 4.78
CA LEU A 19 -1.04 13.39 6.02
C LEU A 19 -1.19 11.86 5.93
N TRP A 20 -1.67 11.37 4.80
CA TRP A 20 -1.76 9.95 4.51
C TRP A 20 -0.37 9.29 4.42
N ALA A 21 0.57 9.89 3.71
CA ALA A 21 1.91 9.34 3.57
C ALA A 21 2.69 9.32 4.89
N ASP A 22 2.41 10.24 5.82
CA ASP A 22 3.04 10.25 7.13
C ASP A 22 2.30 9.33 8.12
N TRP A 23 1.00 9.56 8.32
CA TRP A 23 0.20 8.94 9.39
C TRP A 23 -0.83 7.92 8.91
N GLY A 24 -0.91 7.61 7.62
CA GLY A 24 -1.93 6.71 7.09
C GLY A 24 -3.37 7.22 7.24
N ILE A 25 -3.55 8.48 7.64
CA ILE A 25 -4.86 9.10 7.84
C ILE A 25 -5.36 9.60 6.48
N HIS A 26 -6.49 9.03 6.07
CA HIS A 26 -7.24 9.42 4.89
C HIS A 26 -8.17 10.57 5.23
N HIS A 27 -8.49 11.38 4.24
CA HIS A 27 -9.55 12.38 4.36
C HIS A 27 -10.51 12.24 3.19
N PHE A 28 -11.81 12.23 3.48
CA PHE A 28 -12.89 12.10 2.50
C PHE A 28 -13.78 13.33 2.53
N HIS A 29 -14.14 13.86 1.37
CA HIS A 29 -15.13 14.94 1.31
C HIS A 29 -16.50 14.40 1.71
N LEU A 30 -17.06 14.99 2.78
CA LEU A 30 -18.37 14.62 3.32
C LEU A 30 -19.43 15.59 2.83
N THR A 31 -20.40 15.09 2.09
CA THR A 31 -21.54 15.87 1.60
C THR A 31 -22.84 15.15 1.96
N GLU A 32 -23.90 15.91 2.15
CA GLU A 32 -25.26 15.38 2.33
C GLU A 32 -25.89 14.96 1.01
N GLU A 33 -25.30 15.37 -0.13
CA GLU A 33 -25.77 14.98 -1.44
C GLU A 33 -25.45 13.51 -1.75
N PRO A 34 -26.47 12.67 -2.03
CA PRO A 34 -26.26 11.28 -2.40
C PRO A 34 -25.39 11.13 -3.65
N ILE A 35 -24.64 10.04 -3.71
CA ILE A 35 -23.87 9.69 -4.91
C ILE A 35 -24.84 9.14 -5.96
N GLU A 36 -24.82 9.72 -7.14
CA GLU A 36 -25.52 9.17 -8.31
C GLU A 36 -25.07 7.71 -8.57
N PRO A 37 -25.96 6.75 -8.87
CA PRO A 37 -25.59 5.35 -9.05
C PRO A 37 -24.48 5.09 -10.08
N SER A 38 -24.31 6.00 -11.05
CA SER A 38 -23.28 5.92 -12.10
C SER A 38 -21.92 6.51 -11.70
N ARG A 39 -21.79 7.04 -10.48
CA ARG A 39 -20.58 7.71 -9.99
C ARG A 39 -19.99 6.98 -8.80
N TYR A 40 -18.66 6.94 -8.76
CA TYR A 40 -17.90 6.39 -7.63
C TYR A 40 -17.59 7.43 -6.55
N PHE A 41 -17.69 8.72 -6.87
CA PHE A 41 -17.26 9.80 -5.99
C PHE A 41 -18.40 10.80 -5.73
N SER A 42 -18.51 11.22 -4.47
CA SER A 42 -19.40 12.29 -4.05
C SER A 42 -18.98 13.65 -4.61
N LYS A 43 -19.89 14.63 -4.55
CA LYS A 43 -19.51 16.03 -4.82
C LYS A 43 -18.52 16.53 -3.76
N ARG A 44 -17.64 17.45 -4.17
CA ARG A 44 -16.71 18.09 -3.23
C ARG A 44 -17.50 18.91 -2.21
N SER A 45 -17.05 18.84 -0.97
CA SER A 45 -17.61 19.58 0.17
C SER A 45 -16.49 20.26 0.95
N THR A 46 -16.84 21.30 1.71
CA THR A 46 -15.93 21.93 2.67
C THR A 46 -15.72 21.07 3.91
N TRP A 47 -16.55 20.05 4.17
CA TRP A 47 -16.37 19.14 5.29
C TRP A 47 -15.55 17.92 4.89
N LEU A 48 -14.64 17.51 5.77
CA LEU A 48 -13.76 16.38 5.62
C LEU A 48 -13.96 15.40 6.78
N ALA A 49 -14.21 14.13 6.46
CA ALA A 49 -14.11 13.04 7.42
C ALA A 49 -12.68 12.49 7.38
N PHE A 50 -12.01 12.47 8.54
CA PHE A 50 -10.68 11.90 8.71
C PHE A 50 -10.78 10.48 9.24
N CYS A 51 -10.13 9.54 8.57
CA CYS A 51 -10.19 8.13 8.94
C CYS A 51 -8.81 7.46 8.85
N TYR A 52 -8.54 6.53 9.74
CA TYR A 52 -7.48 5.54 9.55
C TYR A 52 -8.10 4.26 8.96
N VAL A 53 -7.53 3.75 7.86
CA VAL A 53 -8.09 2.62 7.12
C VAL A 53 -7.09 1.48 7.10
N THR A 54 -7.54 0.32 7.53
CA THR A 54 -6.80 -0.95 7.47
C THR A 54 -7.48 -1.90 6.48
N TYR A 55 -7.03 -3.15 6.40
CA TYR A 55 -7.56 -4.10 5.42
C TYR A 55 -9.02 -4.51 5.70
N ASP A 56 -9.46 -4.47 6.96
CA ASP A 56 -10.81 -4.89 7.39
C ASP A 56 -11.55 -3.85 8.23
N THR A 57 -10.86 -2.80 8.70
CA THR A 57 -11.41 -1.85 9.67
C THR A 57 -11.19 -0.41 9.23
N VAL A 58 -12.23 0.41 9.38
CA VAL A 58 -12.18 1.87 9.21
C VAL A 58 -12.41 2.54 10.56
N PHE A 59 -11.42 3.29 11.02
CA PHE A 59 -11.45 4.07 12.25
C PHE A 59 -11.79 5.52 11.89
N PHE A 60 -12.99 5.97 12.24
CA PHE A 60 -13.40 7.36 12.05
C PHE A 60 -12.84 8.21 13.19
N ILE A 61 -11.99 9.19 12.85
CA ILE A 61 -11.24 9.98 13.83
C ILE A 61 -12.03 11.26 14.15
N ASP A 62 -12.32 12.08 13.15
CA ASP A 62 -13.00 13.35 13.32
C ASP A 62 -13.61 13.87 12.01
N VAL A 63 -14.50 14.86 12.11
CA VAL A 63 -15.06 15.61 10.99
C VAL A 63 -14.74 17.09 11.15
N LYS A 64 -13.95 17.64 10.22
CA LYS A 64 -13.45 19.02 10.27
C LYS A 64 -13.71 19.79 8.98
N LYS A 65 -13.72 21.11 9.06
CA LYS A 65 -13.82 21.96 7.86
C LYS A 65 -12.46 22.09 7.19
N HIS A 66 -12.44 22.02 5.86
CA HIS A 66 -11.26 22.03 5.02
C HIS A 66 -10.45 23.35 5.13
N ASP A 67 -11.09 24.45 5.52
CA ASP A 67 -10.45 25.76 5.68
C ASP A 67 -9.89 26.02 7.09
N GLU A 68 -9.96 25.03 7.99
CA GLU A 68 -9.31 25.11 9.29
C GLU A 68 -7.78 25.25 9.15
N ASN A 69 -7.20 26.16 9.93
CA ASN A 69 -5.76 26.40 9.92
C ASN A 69 -5.01 25.14 10.36
N ASN A 70 -3.94 24.81 9.62
CA ASN A 70 -3.07 23.66 9.91
C ASN A 70 -3.78 22.30 10.00
N LEU A 71 -4.96 22.16 9.38
CA LEU A 71 -5.78 20.93 9.45
C LEU A 71 -4.99 19.64 9.15
N PHE A 72 -4.13 19.68 8.13
CA PHE A 72 -3.36 18.50 7.71
C PHE A 72 -2.11 18.24 8.56
N THR A 73 -1.78 19.11 9.51
CA THR A 73 -0.72 18.93 10.53
C THR A 73 -1.27 18.97 11.95
N ASP A 74 -2.60 18.88 12.09
CA ASP A 74 -3.28 18.84 13.36
C ASP A 74 -2.95 17.53 14.09
N LYS A 75 -2.23 17.66 15.21
CA LYS A 75 -1.79 16.54 16.04
C LYS A 75 -2.96 15.84 16.71
N THR A 76 -4.08 16.54 16.92
CA THR A 76 -5.26 15.96 17.58
C THR A 76 -5.81 14.77 16.81
N LEU A 77 -5.65 14.73 15.47
CA LEU A 77 -6.05 13.58 14.66
C LEU A 77 -5.28 12.29 15.05
N VAL A 78 -3.99 12.41 15.33
CA VAL A 78 -3.15 11.29 15.77
C VAL A 78 -3.41 10.97 17.25
N GLU A 79 -3.60 11.99 18.09
CA GLU A 79 -3.92 11.84 19.50
C GLU A 79 -5.23 11.07 19.71
N ILE A 80 -6.29 11.43 18.98
CA ILE A 80 -7.59 10.74 19.03
C ILE A 80 -7.40 9.29 18.58
N LEU A 81 -6.75 9.05 17.43
CA LEU A 81 -6.51 7.70 16.92
C LEU A 81 -5.78 6.82 17.94
N PHE A 82 -4.75 7.35 18.61
CA PHE A 82 -3.93 6.57 19.53
C PHE A 82 -4.51 6.46 20.94
N THR A 83 -5.36 7.41 21.35
CA THR A 83 -6.08 7.35 22.62
C THR A 83 -7.23 6.35 22.55
N GLU A 84 -8.05 6.42 21.50
CA GLU A 84 -9.23 5.59 21.34
C GLU A 84 -8.88 4.15 20.93
N TRP A 85 -7.76 3.96 20.20
CA TRP A 85 -7.29 2.63 19.80
C TRP A 85 -5.82 2.40 20.14
N PRO A 86 -5.49 2.17 21.44
CA PRO A 86 -4.11 1.97 21.89
C PRO A 86 -3.38 0.81 21.20
N ALA A 87 -4.12 -0.24 20.81
CA ALA A 87 -3.55 -1.38 20.07
C ALA A 87 -2.98 -0.96 18.70
N VAL A 88 -3.54 0.07 18.06
CA VAL A 88 -2.97 0.67 16.85
C VAL A 88 -1.70 1.42 17.20
N ALA A 89 -1.72 2.24 18.26
CA ALA A 89 -0.58 3.04 18.69
C ALA A 89 0.65 2.18 19.03
N ASP A 90 0.44 1.05 19.72
CA ASP A 90 1.52 0.17 20.17
C ASP A 90 2.35 -0.42 19.01
N LEU A 91 1.75 -0.60 17.83
CA LEU A 91 2.44 -1.07 16.62
C LEU A 91 3.46 -0.05 16.09
N PHE A 92 3.31 1.22 16.47
CA PHE A 92 4.04 2.35 15.90
C PHE A 92 4.92 3.08 16.93
N GLU A 93 5.00 2.56 18.15
CA GLU A 93 5.84 3.10 19.22
C GLU A 93 7.34 2.84 18.94
N LEU A 94 8.15 3.89 19.01
CA LEU A 94 9.60 3.80 18.99
C LEU A 94 10.14 3.45 20.38
N LYS A 95 10.33 2.15 20.63
CA LYS A 95 10.88 1.66 21.90
C LYS A 95 12.31 2.18 22.12
N GLY A 96 12.58 2.67 23.32
CA GLY A 96 13.89 3.20 23.72
C GLY A 96 14.19 4.62 23.24
N VAL A 97 13.24 5.30 22.59
CA VAL A 97 13.37 6.69 22.17
C VAL A 97 12.66 7.60 23.17
N LEU A 98 13.37 8.63 23.64
CA LEU A 98 12.80 9.66 24.52
C LEU A 98 12.17 10.79 23.70
N PRO A 99 11.07 11.39 24.17
CA PRO A 99 10.45 12.52 23.48
C PRO A 99 11.38 13.72 23.43
N SER A 100 11.31 14.48 22.33
CA SER A 100 12.01 15.76 22.23
C SER A 100 11.50 16.73 23.29
N LYS A 101 12.41 17.51 23.89
CA LYS A 101 12.03 18.64 24.76
C LYS A 101 11.40 19.80 23.97
N GLU A 102 11.67 19.85 22.68
CA GLU A 102 11.22 20.88 21.74
C GLU A 102 10.47 20.18 20.59
N PRO A 103 9.15 19.95 20.72
CA PRO A 103 8.36 19.36 19.66
C PRO A 103 8.11 20.38 18.54
N PHE A 104 8.12 19.93 17.28
CA PHE A 104 7.84 20.79 16.13
C PHE A 104 6.43 21.42 16.18
N SER A 105 6.30 22.68 15.76
CA SER A 105 5.01 23.32 15.52
C SER A 105 4.28 22.68 14.33
N PRO A 106 2.96 22.92 14.16
CA PRO A 106 2.23 22.47 12.97
C PRO A 106 2.83 23.00 11.66
N GLU A 107 3.34 24.24 11.65
CA GLU A 107 3.99 24.87 10.50
C GLU A 107 5.34 24.22 10.21
N GLU A 108 6.17 23.99 11.24
CA GLU A 108 7.44 23.29 11.11
C GLU A 108 7.24 21.86 10.59
N THR A 109 6.24 21.17 11.13
CA THR A 109 5.83 19.83 10.66
C THR A 109 5.47 19.86 9.18
N MET A 110 4.72 20.86 8.73
CA MET A 110 4.38 21.03 7.32
C MET A 110 5.63 21.25 6.45
N GLN A 111 6.56 22.10 6.89
CA GLN A 111 7.82 22.33 6.16
C GLN A 111 8.67 21.06 6.07
N LEU A 112 8.78 20.29 7.15
CA LEU A 112 9.52 19.03 7.19
C LEU A 112 8.89 17.99 6.24
N ARG A 113 7.57 17.87 6.21
CA ARG A 113 6.88 17.01 5.23
C ARG A 113 7.13 17.46 3.79
N TYR A 114 7.17 18.76 3.51
CA TYR A 114 7.46 19.28 2.15
C TYR A 114 8.86 18.91 1.64
N VAL A 115 9.83 18.74 2.52
CA VAL A 115 11.19 18.32 2.15
C VAL A 115 11.41 16.81 2.27
N GLY A 116 10.39 16.04 2.68
CA GLY A 116 10.49 14.59 2.83
C GLY A 116 11.22 14.16 4.09
N MET A 117 11.05 14.91 5.19
CA MET A 117 11.51 14.52 6.51
C MET A 117 10.29 14.10 7.37
N PRO A 118 10.20 12.83 7.78
CA PRO A 118 9.15 12.40 8.69
C PRO A 118 9.40 12.97 10.10
N THR A 119 8.34 13.33 10.79
CA THR A 119 8.41 13.89 12.15
C THR A 119 7.87 12.91 13.17
N PRO A 120 8.64 12.55 14.21
CA PRO A 120 8.12 11.73 15.28
C PRO A 120 7.04 12.50 16.04
N PHE A 121 5.99 11.79 16.46
CA PHE A 121 4.96 12.32 17.34
C PHE A 121 5.21 11.84 18.77
N SER A 122 4.97 12.69 19.76
CA SER A 122 5.18 12.35 21.17
C SER A 122 3.91 12.63 21.97
N MET A 123 3.49 11.66 22.77
CA MET A 123 2.32 11.75 23.64
C MET A 123 2.53 10.82 24.84
N ASN A 124 2.13 11.26 26.04
CA ASN A 124 2.22 10.46 27.27
C ASN A 124 3.62 9.85 27.55
N GLY A 125 4.68 10.60 27.22
CA GLY A 125 6.06 10.16 27.41
C GLY A 125 6.57 9.12 26.39
N LYS A 126 5.74 8.72 25.43
CA LYS A 126 6.09 7.79 24.34
C LYS A 126 6.31 8.54 23.03
N VAL A 127 7.09 7.93 22.13
CA VAL A 127 7.40 8.47 20.80
C VAL A 127 6.91 7.50 19.74
N TYR A 128 6.34 8.02 18.65
CA TYR A 128 5.72 7.25 17.59
C TYR A 128 6.16 7.70 16.20
N MET A 129 6.18 6.77 15.26
CA MET A 129 6.33 7.03 13.83
C MET A 129 5.10 6.51 13.09
N GLY A 130 4.50 7.32 12.22
CA GLY A 130 3.20 7.01 11.65
C GLY A 130 3.17 5.76 10.73
N PRO A 131 2.00 5.11 10.58
CA PRO A 131 1.81 3.92 9.74
C PRO A 131 2.00 4.17 8.23
N GLY A 132 2.13 5.44 7.82
CA GLY A 132 2.43 5.82 6.45
C GLY A 132 3.93 5.69 6.09
N MET A 133 4.81 5.52 7.08
CA MET A 133 6.28 5.47 6.94
C MET A 133 6.91 6.78 6.44
N GLY A 134 6.14 7.87 6.40
CA GLY A 134 6.63 9.17 6.00
C GLY A 134 6.70 9.40 4.48
N ILE A 135 7.36 10.50 4.14
CA ILE A 135 7.55 10.98 2.77
C ILE A 135 9.04 10.90 2.43
N THR A 136 9.38 10.48 1.22
CA THR A 136 10.75 10.48 0.71
C THR A 136 11.20 11.88 0.29
N THR A 137 12.51 12.11 0.14
CA THR A 137 13.05 13.38 -0.40
C THR A 137 12.66 13.63 -1.88
N ALA A 138 12.08 12.63 -2.56
CA ALA A 138 11.45 12.75 -3.87
C ALA A 138 9.99 13.25 -3.81
N GLY A 139 9.42 13.41 -2.60
CA GLY A 139 8.05 13.83 -2.36
C GLY A 139 7.01 12.70 -2.51
N THR A 140 7.44 11.43 -2.51
CA THR A 140 6.56 10.27 -2.64
C THR A 140 6.32 9.61 -1.29
N SER A 141 5.20 8.90 -1.10
CA SER A 141 5.02 8.04 0.08
C SER A 141 6.15 7.03 0.20
N SER A 142 6.83 6.99 1.35
CA SER A 142 7.88 6.01 1.65
C SER A 142 7.35 4.59 1.61
N LYS A 143 6.13 4.35 2.14
CA LYS A 143 5.47 3.05 2.11
C LYS A 143 5.22 2.57 0.68
N VAL A 144 4.72 3.44 -0.21
CA VAL A 144 4.53 3.08 -1.62
C VAL A 144 5.87 2.79 -2.31
N SER A 145 6.87 3.63 -2.08
CA SER A 145 8.22 3.42 -2.63
C SER A 145 8.85 2.12 -2.14
N TYR A 146 8.65 1.77 -0.87
CA TYR A 146 9.09 0.50 -0.29
C TYR A 146 8.44 -0.68 -1.02
N TYR A 147 7.11 -0.73 -1.10
CA TYR A 147 6.42 -1.84 -1.79
C TYR A 147 6.77 -1.94 -3.26
N ALA A 148 6.92 -0.82 -3.98
CA ALA A 148 7.38 -0.83 -5.36
C ALA A 148 8.80 -1.41 -5.49
N GLY A 149 9.71 -1.04 -4.58
CA GLY A 149 11.05 -1.61 -4.50
C GLY A 149 11.03 -3.12 -4.21
N THR A 150 10.20 -3.55 -3.26
CA THR A 150 10.00 -4.96 -2.93
C THR A 150 9.48 -5.75 -4.12
N ILE A 151 8.46 -5.26 -4.84
CA ILE A 151 7.94 -5.90 -6.04
C ILE A 151 9.03 -6.03 -7.11
N ASN A 152 9.77 -4.95 -7.39
CA ASN A 152 10.85 -4.97 -8.37
C ASN A 152 11.94 -5.98 -8.02
N MET A 153 12.41 -5.96 -6.76
CA MET A 153 13.42 -6.89 -6.28
C MET A 153 12.94 -8.34 -6.38
N SER A 154 11.69 -8.60 -6.03
CA SER A 154 11.14 -9.95 -6.05
C SER A 154 10.86 -10.44 -7.48
N ILE A 155 10.53 -9.56 -8.43
CA ILE A 155 10.51 -9.88 -9.87
C ILE A 155 11.92 -10.22 -10.39
N CYS A 156 12.95 -9.46 -10.01
CA CYS A 156 14.34 -9.77 -10.37
C CYS A 156 14.74 -11.15 -9.82
N LYS A 157 14.46 -11.43 -8.54
CA LYS A 157 14.73 -12.74 -7.92
C LYS A 157 13.97 -13.89 -8.61
N LEU A 158 12.73 -13.65 -9.04
CA LEU A 158 11.96 -14.61 -9.84
C LEU A 158 12.64 -14.87 -11.19
N ALA A 159 13.09 -13.82 -11.88
CA ALA A 159 13.80 -13.96 -13.14
C ALA A 159 15.10 -14.77 -12.97
N ASP A 160 15.93 -14.43 -11.97
CA ASP A 160 17.16 -15.14 -11.65
C ASP A 160 16.88 -16.62 -11.33
N TYR A 161 15.85 -16.89 -10.53
CA TYR A 161 15.45 -18.26 -10.19
C TYR A 161 15.04 -19.06 -11.43
N VAL A 162 14.17 -18.50 -12.28
CA VAL A 162 13.67 -19.16 -13.50
C VAL A 162 14.76 -19.30 -14.57
N SER A 163 15.82 -18.50 -14.52
CA SER A 163 16.98 -18.62 -15.40
C SER A 163 18.07 -19.57 -14.89
N SER A 164 18.02 -19.99 -13.62
CA SER A 164 19.02 -20.91 -13.06
C SER A 164 18.88 -22.34 -13.61
N GLU A 165 19.96 -22.98 -14.06
CA GLU A 165 19.91 -24.27 -14.77
C GLU A 165 19.17 -25.37 -13.99
N ASP A 166 19.27 -25.35 -12.67
CA ASP A 166 18.70 -26.38 -11.79
C ASP A 166 17.24 -26.11 -11.38
N ASN A 167 16.60 -25.04 -11.85
CA ASN A 167 15.25 -24.73 -11.40
C ASN A 167 14.21 -25.70 -11.96
N LEU A 168 13.20 -25.98 -11.13
CA LEU A 168 12.15 -26.95 -11.44
C LEU A 168 11.38 -26.63 -12.72
N TYR A 169 11.17 -25.35 -13.05
CA TYR A 169 10.41 -24.94 -14.23
C TYR A 169 11.18 -25.24 -15.52
N LEU A 170 12.49 -24.93 -15.57
CA LEU A 170 13.36 -25.30 -16.68
C LEU A 170 13.48 -26.80 -16.82
N GLN A 171 13.72 -27.52 -15.72
CA GLN A 171 13.83 -28.97 -15.74
C GLN A 171 12.55 -29.64 -16.24
N ASN A 172 11.37 -29.13 -15.86
CA ASN A 172 10.09 -29.59 -16.37
C ASN A 172 9.91 -29.27 -17.86
N ALA A 173 10.43 -28.13 -18.34
CA ALA A 173 10.43 -27.80 -19.76
C ALA A 173 11.31 -28.74 -20.59
N TYR A 174 12.53 -29.02 -20.13
CA TYR A 174 13.46 -29.93 -20.79
C TYR A 174 12.94 -31.37 -20.84
N LYS A 175 12.36 -31.87 -19.74
CA LYS A 175 11.72 -33.21 -19.70
C LYS A 175 10.59 -33.36 -20.72
N ARG A 176 9.99 -32.26 -21.17
CA ARG A 176 8.92 -32.21 -22.17
C ARG A 176 9.44 -31.86 -23.57
N GLY A 177 10.75 -31.88 -23.79
CA GLY A 177 11.36 -31.67 -25.11
C GLY A 177 11.54 -30.22 -25.53
N ILE A 178 11.45 -29.26 -24.61
CA ILE A 178 11.57 -27.83 -24.94
C ILE A 178 12.96 -27.34 -24.62
N SER A 179 13.76 -27.13 -25.66
CA SER A 179 15.17 -26.72 -25.54
C SER A 179 15.40 -25.24 -25.18
N ASN A 180 14.40 -24.38 -25.41
CA ASN A 180 14.49 -22.95 -25.12
C ASN A 180 13.13 -22.43 -24.61
N PRO A 181 12.75 -22.77 -23.37
CA PRO A 181 11.48 -22.33 -22.80
C PRO A 181 11.46 -20.82 -22.63
N LYS A 182 10.26 -20.24 -22.74
CA LYS A 182 10.06 -18.80 -22.53
C LYS A 182 8.98 -18.61 -21.47
N PHE A 183 9.35 -17.89 -20.42
CA PHE A 183 8.47 -17.64 -19.30
C PHE A 183 7.97 -16.20 -19.30
N SER A 184 6.70 -16.03 -18.93
CA SER A 184 6.08 -14.74 -18.66
C SER A 184 5.25 -14.84 -17.39
N ILE A 185 5.05 -13.72 -16.71
CA ILE A 185 4.07 -13.65 -15.61
C ILE A 185 2.69 -13.44 -16.25
N LYS A 186 1.71 -14.26 -15.85
CA LYS A 186 0.31 -14.11 -16.27
C LYS A 186 -0.61 -14.03 -15.08
N LEU A 187 -1.68 -13.27 -15.27
CA LEU A 187 -2.81 -13.30 -14.37
C LEU A 187 -3.78 -14.41 -14.78
N THR A 188 -4.27 -15.15 -13.79
CA THR A 188 -5.23 -16.26 -13.94
C THR A 188 -6.38 -16.06 -12.95
N PRO A 189 -7.50 -16.80 -13.10
CA PRO A 189 -8.57 -16.81 -12.10
C PRO A 189 -8.10 -17.20 -10.69
N LYS A 190 -7.00 -17.96 -10.58
CA LYS A 190 -6.42 -18.39 -9.31
C LYS A 190 -5.31 -17.46 -8.80
N GLY A 191 -5.01 -16.39 -9.53
CA GLY A 191 -4.00 -15.40 -9.20
C GLY A 191 -2.82 -15.37 -10.17
N LEU A 192 -1.65 -15.02 -9.66
CA LEU A 192 -0.44 -14.80 -10.44
C LEU A 192 0.27 -16.14 -10.72
N GLY A 193 0.59 -16.39 -11.99
CA GLY A 193 1.28 -17.61 -12.41
C GLY A 193 2.46 -17.32 -13.34
N LEU A 194 3.43 -18.23 -13.33
CA LEU A 194 4.51 -18.29 -14.29
C LEU A 194 4.05 -19.12 -15.49
N TYR A 195 3.86 -18.49 -16.64
CA TYR A 195 3.40 -19.12 -17.86
C TYR A 195 4.56 -19.48 -18.77
N GLU A 196 4.69 -20.76 -19.12
CA GLU A 196 5.60 -21.23 -20.16
C GLU A 196 4.88 -21.19 -21.52
N GLU A 197 5.39 -20.36 -22.43
CA GLU A 197 4.70 -19.98 -23.66
C GLU A 197 4.57 -21.12 -24.68
N LYS A 198 5.49 -22.09 -24.69
CA LYS A 198 5.52 -23.16 -25.68
C LYS A 198 4.65 -24.36 -25.29
N GLN A 199 4.45 -24.60 -24.00
CA GLN A 199 3.60 -25.64 -23.43
C GLN A 199 2.16 -25.18 -23.25
N GLY A 200 1.96 -23.86 -23.14
CA GLY A 200 0.69 -23.33 -22.67
C GLY A 200 0.43 -23.63 -21.19
N ILE A 201 1.46 -23.98 -20.40
CA ILE A 201 1.31 -24.35 -18.99
C ILE A 201 1.53 -23.14 -18.11
N CYS A 202 0.62 -22.93 -17.16
CA CYS A 202 0.76 -21.92 -16.13
C CYS A 202 1.04 -22.58 -14.77
N TYR A 203 2.21 -22.30 -14.20
CA TYR A 203 2.57 -22.68 -12.84
C TYR A 203 2.09 -21.60 -11.89
N LEU A 204 1.08 -21.88 -11.07
CA LEU A 204 0.59 -20.93 -10.08
C LEU A 204 1.73 -20.58 -9.09
N LEU A 205 1.97 -19.30 -8.85
CA LEU A 205 2.95 -18.89 -7.86
C LEU A 205 2.42 -19.18 -6.45
N PRO A 206 3.28 -19.53 -5.49
CA PRO A 206 2.86 -19.73 -4.12
C PRO A 206 2.25 -18.43 -3.54
N ARG A 207 1.48 -18.56 -2.46
CA ARG A 207 1.00 -17.43 -1.66
C ARG A 207 1.69 -17.42 -0.31
N ARG A 208 1.64 -16.27 0.38
CA ARG A 208 2.03 -16.22 1.79
C ARG A 208 1.06 -17.08 2.61
N GLU A 209 1.59 -17.99 3.39
CA GLU A 209 0.80 -18.69 4.41
C GLU A 209 0.63 -17.79 5.63
N ARG A 210 -0.58 -17.73 6.21
CA ARG A 210 -0.89 -16.86 7.35
C ARG A 210 -0.10 -17.20 8.62
N GLU A 211 0.44 -18.42 8.73
CA GLU A 211 1.06 -18.95 9.96
C GLU A 211 2.51 -19.43 9.77
N GLY A 212 3.21 -18.88 8.77
CA GLY A 212 4.65 -19.02 8.61
C GLY A 212 5.09 -20.14 7.67
N TYR A 213 6.25 -19.89 7.02
CA TYR A 213 7.08 -20.78 6.18
C TYR A 213 7.09 -20.61 4.66
N CYS A 214 6.25 -19.76 4.06
CA CYS A 214 6.38 -19.42 2.63
C CYS A 214 6.63 -17.91 2.41
N ASP A 215 7.72 -17.38 2.95
CA ASP A 215 8.24 -16.04 2.61
C ASP A 215 9.26 -16.15 1.46
N THR A 216 8.80 -16.70 0.34
CA THR A 216 9.60 -16.64 -0.90
C THR A 216 9.33 -15.32 -1.63
N PRO A 217 10.29 -14.79 -2.40
CA PRO A 217 10.04 -13.65 -3.29
C PRO A 217 8.82 -13.87 -4.21
N LEU A 218 8.56 -15.13 -4.58
CA LEU A 218 7.42 -15.55 -5.39
C LEU A 218 6.08 -15.30 -4.67
N ALA A 219 5.99 -15.71 -3.40
CA ALA A 219 4.81 -15.49 -2.58
C ALA A 219 4.59 -14.01 -2.27
N GLU A 220 5.66 -13.25 -2.11
CA GLU A 220 5.60 -11.81 -1.85
C GLU A 220 5.06 -11.03 -3.06
N VAL A 221 5.56 -11.29 -4.28
CA VAL A 221 5.02 -10.66 -5.50
C VAL A 221 3.56 -11.04 -5.72
N HIS A 222 3.22 -12.31 -5.49
CA HIS A 222 1.85 -12.77 -5.65
C HIS A 222 0.90 -11.99 -4.72
N GLU A 223 1.21 -11.90 -3.42
CA GLU A 223 0.32 -11.23 -2.48
C GLU A 223 0.29 -9.70 -2.65
N LEU A 224 1.42 -9.06 -2.99
CA LEU A 224 1.47 -7.61 -3.18
C LEU A 224 0.78 -7.15 -4.48
N VAL A 225 0.85 -7.94 -5.55
CA VAL A 225 0.26 -7.59 -6.84
C VAL A 225 -1.21 -8.04 -6.89
N ILE A 226 -1.50 -9.28 -6.47
CA ILE A 226 -2.83 -9.90 -6.53
C ILE A 226 -3.21 -10.44 -5.14
N PRO A 227 -3.62 -9.55 -4.21
CA PRO A 227 -4.00 -9.95 -2.86
C PRO A 227 -5.24 -10.86 -2.89
N SER A 228 -5.37 -11.70 -1.88
CA SER A 228 -6.40 -12.76 -1.87
C SER A 228 -7.85 -12.23 -2.00
N TRP A 229 -8.13 -11.05 -1.44
CA TRP A 229 -9.46 -10.43 -1.52
C TRP A 229 -9.82 -10.00 -2.96
N LEU A 230 -8.84 -9.67 -3.80
CA LEU A 230 -9.08 -9.26 -5.18
C LEU A 230 -9.55 -10.46 -6.03
N ILE A 231 -9.01 -11.65 -5.78
CA ILE A 231 -9.49 -12.87 -6.44
C ILE A 231 -10.93 -13.17 -6.02
N GLN A 232 -11.23 -13.06 -4.73
CA GLN A 232 -12.59 -13.29 -4.22
C GLN A 232 -13.61 -12.31 -4.81
N SER A 233 -13.20 -11.11 -5.21
CA SER A 233 -14.09 -10.20 -5.95
C SER A 233 -14.35 -10.67 -7.39
N TRP A 234 -13.39 -11.31 -8.06
CA TRP A 234 -13.58 -11.80 -9.43
C TRP A 234 -14.56 -12.96 -9.55
N GLU A 235 -14.62 -13.82 -8.53
CA GLU A 235 -15.62 -14.89 -8.45
C GLU A 235 -17.06 -14.37 -8.35
N LYS A 236 -17.24 -13.11 -7.95
CA LYS A 236 -18.56 -12.47 -7.82
C LYS A 236 -18.97 -11.68 -9.07
N ASP A 237 -18.00 -11.25 -9.86
CA ASP A 237 -18.19 -10.31 -10.98
C ASP A 237 -18.02 -10.97 -12.35
N ASP A 238 -17.94 -12.31 -12.43
CA ASP A 238 -17.73 -13.08 -13.67
C ASP A 238 -16.57 -12.57 -14.53
N PHE A 239 -15.50 -12.07 -13.88
CA PHE A 239 -14.41 -11.34 -14.53
C PHE A 239 -13.67 -12.14 -15.63
N PHE A 240 -13.73 -13.47 -15.58
CA PHE A 240 -13.09 -14.36 -16.55
C PHE A 240 -14.08 -15.09 -17.48
N ASP A 241 -15.37 -14.73 -17.48
CA ASP A 241 -16.34 -15.33 -18.39
C ASP A 241 -15.96 -15.00 -19.85
N GLY A 242 -15.56 -16.04 -20.58
CA GLY A 242 -15.04 -15.96 -21.95
C GLY A 242 -13.57 -16.37 -22.12
N VAL A 243 -12.82 -16.61 -21.04
CA VAL A 243 -11.46 -17.16 -21.11
C VAL A 243 -11.50 -18.67 -20.85
N SER A 244 -11.46 -19.44 -21.94
CA SER A 244 -11.35 -20.91 -21.90
C SER A 244 -10.15 -21.33 -21.04
N THR A 245 -10.42 -21.92 -19.88
CA THR A 245 -9.40 -22.61 -19.07
C THR A 245 -9.17 -24.00 -19.65
N THR A 246 -8.21 -24.11 -20.57
CA THR A 246 -7.58 -25.38 -20.96
C THR A 246 -6.14 -25.37 -20.51
#